data_AF-A0A7L3E8S5-F1
#
_entry.id   AF-A0A7L3E8S5-F1
#
_cell.length_a   1.000
_cell.length_b   1.000
_cell.length_c   1.000
_cell.angle_alpha   90.00
_cell.angle_beta   90.00
_cell.angle_gamma   90.00
#
_symmetry.space_group_name_H-M   'P 1'
#
loop_
_entity.id
_entity.type
_entity.pdbx_description
1 polymer ?
#
loop_
_entity_poly.entity_id
_entity_poly.type
_entity_poly.pdbx_seq_one_letter_code
_entity_poly.pdbx_strand_id
1 'polypeptide(L)'
;SMQGRITAQAFSFDQEFKPYQKDEFLMAFFNDESVNSSLKLLSASGQWTTLGSKVTKIEATVVPCTQISMSFFDRLYSEGILRETGTIVKCYDDYYDDILISDELRKVLLLEDSDHYDLFTQLDREEFIFCLFKHFCIGGTLCQFEDIVDPYLETTKAFYKDLV
;
A
#
# COMPACT_ATOMS: atom_id res chain seq x y z
N SER A 1 -7.07 16.27 6.32
CA SER A 1 -8.07 16.39 5.23
C SER A 1 -7.44 15.90 3.95
N MET A 2 -7.89 14.78 3.38
CA MET A 2 -7.28 14.10 2.22
C MET A 2 -7.71 14.67 0.85
N GLN A 3 -8.04 15.96 0.76
CA GLN A 3 -8.28 16.75 -0.47
C GLN A 3 -9.02 16.06 -1.64
N GLY A 4 -9.85 15.03 -1.38
CA GLY A 4 -10.54 14.24 -2.40
C GLY A 4 -9.64 13.35 -3.28
N ARG A 5 -8.36 13.13 -2.93
CA ARG A 5 -7.41 12.33 -3.73
C ARG A 5 -7.33 10.87 -3.31
N ILE A 6 -7.60 10.59 -2.04
CA ILE A 6 -7.75 9.24 -1.50
C ILE A 6 -9.20 9.12 -1.01
N THR A 7 -9.87 8.05 -1.44
CA THR A 7 -11.25 7.75 -1.04
C THR A 7 -11.32 6.32 -0.53
N ALA A 8 -11.86 6.14 0.67
CA ALA A 8 -12.27 4.84 1.18
C ALA A 8 -13.78 4.70 1.01
N GLN A 9 -14.23 3.53 0.54
CA GLN A 9 -15.64 3.20 0.39
C GLN A 9 -15.91 1.91 1.13
N ALA A 10 -16.89 1.94 2.03
CA ALA A 10 -17.30 0.78 2.81
C ALA A 10 -18.62 0.23 2.26
N PHE A 11 -18.67 -1.09 2.12
CA PHE A 11 -19.87 -1.83 1.75
C PHE A 11 -20.10 -2.91 2.81
N SER A 12 -21.35 -3.05 3.23
CA SER A 12 -21.72 -4.08 4.20
C SER A 12 -22.22 -5.32 3.48
N PHE A 13 -21.80 -6.48 3.96
CA PHE A 13 -22.27 -7.79 3.51
C PHE A 13 -22.81 -8.55 4.70
N ASP A 14 -24.02 -9.08 4.59
CA ASP A 14 -24.79 -9.66 5.69
C ASP A 14 -24.95 -11.19 5.61
N GLN A 15 -24.26 -11.84 4.66
CA GLN A 15 -24.27 -13.29 4.51
C GLN A 15 -22.96 -13.92 5.00
N GLU A 16 -22.94 -15.24 5.13
CA GLU A 16 -21.74 -15.98 5.50
C GLU A 16 -20.68 -15.86 4.39
N PHE A 17 -19.48 -15.41 4.74
CA PHE A 17 -18.33 -15.38 3.85
C PHE A 17 -17.36 -16.51 4.20
N LYS A 18 -16.99 -17.31 3.19
CA LYS A 18 -15.98 -18.36 3.33
C LYS A 18 -14.77 -18.01 2.46
N PRO A 19 -13.54 -17.96 3.01
CA PRO A 19 -12.35 -17.53 2.26
C PRO A 19 -12.11 -18.27 0.95
N TYR A 20 -12.45 -19.56 0.87
CA TYR A 20 -12.30 -20.36 -0.35
C TYR A 20 -13.29 -19.97 -1.47
N GLN A 21 -14.34 -19.20 -1.17
CA GLN A 21 -15.29 -18.67 -2.15
C GLN A 21 -14.98 -17.22 -2.53
N LYS A 22 -13.78 -16.70 -2.21
CA LYS A 22 -13.42 -15.29 -2.45
C LYS A 22 -13.74 -14.81 -3.86
N ASP A 23 -13.50 -15.63 -4.88
CA ASP A 23 -13.67 -15.23 -6.28
C ASP A 23 -15.16 -15.16 -6.65
N GLU A 24 -15.97 -16.10 -6.17
CA GLU A 24 -17.44 -16.07 -6.32
C GLU A 24 -18.05 -14.88 -5.58
N PHE A 25 -17.61 -14.65 -4.34
CA PHE A 25 -18.03 -13.52 -3.53
C PHE A 25 -17.75 -12.20 -4.22
N LEU A 26 -16.51 -11.99 -4.69
CA LEU A 26 -16.14 -10.76 -5.40
C LEU A 26 -16.90 -10.61 -6.72
N MET A 27 -17.12 -11.71 -7.44
CA MET A 27 -17.90 -11.71 -8.68
C MET A 27 -19.35 -11.31 -8.44
N ALA A 28 -19.96 -11.79 -7.37
CA ALA A 28 -21.29 -11.35 -6.95
C ALA A 28 -21.26 -9.88 -6.50
N PHE A 29 -20.29 -9.49 -5.68
CA PHE A 29 -20.15 -8.13 -5.15
C PHE A 29 -20.05 -7.09 -6.26
N PHE A 30 -19.13 -7.23 -7.23
CA PHE A 30 -18.96 -6.23 -8.29
C PHE A 30 -20.09 -6.25 -9.35
N ASN A 31 -20.90 -7.31 -9.38
CA ASN A 31 -22.08 -7.40 -10.25
C ASN A 31 -23.40 -7.10 -9.52
N ASP A 32 -23.38 -6.82 -8.22
CA ASP A 32 -24.53 -6.28 -7.51
C ASP A 32 -24.89 -4.89 -8.05
N GLU A 33 -26.17 -4.63 -8.30
CA GLU A 33 -26.63 -3.38 -8.91
C GLU A 33 -26.31 -2.16 -8.06
N SER A 34 -26.42 -2.28 -6.73
CA SER A 34 -26.11 -1.19 -5.81
C SER A 34 -24.61 -0.92 -5.79
N VAL A 35 -23.77 -1.95 -5.74
CA VAL A 35 -22.31 -1.80 -5.80
C VAL A 35 -21.88 -1.24 -7.15
N ASN A 36 -22.36 -1.80 -8.26
CA ASN A 36 -21.96 -1.40 -9.60
C ASN A 36 -22.27 0.08 -9.90
N SER A 37 -23.41 0.56 -9.40
CA SER A 37 -23.87 1.93 -9.58
C SER A 37 -23.31 2.94 -8.57
N SER A 38 -22.74 2.49 -7.45
CA SER A 38 -22.24 3.38 -6.39
C SER A 38 -20.73 3.34 -6.15
N LEU A 39 -20.06 2.23 -6.46
CA LEU A 39 -18.61 2.08 -6.30
C LEU A 39 -17.88 3.07 -7.20
N LYS A 40 -17.28 4.08 -6.58
CA LYS A 40 -16.48 5.10 -7.28
C LYS A 40 -15.09 4.57 -7.57
N LEU A 41 -14.68 4.73 -8.82
CA LEU A 41 -13.37 4.36 -9.34
C LEU A 41 -12.76 5.59 -10.01
N LEU A 42 -11.43 5.70 -9.95
CA LEU A 42 -10.72 6.72 -10.71
C LEU A 42 -10.40 6.15 -12.09
N SER A 43 -10.94 6.75 -13.14
CA SER A 43 -10.64 6.37 -14.52
C SER A 43 -9.21 6.78 -14.92
N ALA A 44 -8.71 6.24 -16.03
CA ALA A 44 -7.41 6.59 -16.58
C ALA A 44 -7.26 8.09 -16.92
N SER A 45 -8.37 8.81 -17.14
CA SER A 45 -8.38 10.26 -17.35
C SER A 45 -8.40 11.07 -16.05
N GLY A 46 -8.32 10.41 -14.88
CA GLY A 46 -8.38 11.06 -13.57
C GLY A 46 -9.78 11.51 -13.15
N GLN A 47 -10.83 11.08 -13.86
CA GLN A 47 -12.21 11.38 -13.51
C GLN A 47 -12.82 10.26 -12.69
N TRP A 48 -13.56 10.64 -11.64
CA TRP A 48 -14.36 9.71 -10.86
C TRP A 48 -15.53 9.16 -11.70
N THR A 49 -15.65 7.85 -11.77
CA THR A 49 -16.70 7.11 -12.47
C THR A 49 -17.16 5.92 -11.63
N THR A 50 -18.16 5.18 -12.09
CA THR A 50 -18.56 3.88 -11.54
C THR A 50 -18.19 2.75 -12.50
N LEU A 51 -18.40 1.48 -12.10
CA LEU A 51 -18.18 0.32 -12.98
C LEU A 51 -19.04 0.39 -14.25
N GLY A 52 -20.32 0.78 -14.07
CA GLY A 52 -21.26 1.07 -15.15
C GLY A 52 -21.54 -0.08 -16.13
N SER A 53 -21.04 -1.28 -15.83
CA SER A 53 -21.08 -2.44 -16.72
C SER A 53 -20.81 -3.73 -15.94
N LYS A 54 -21.24 -4.86 -16.52
CA LYS A 54 -21.08 -6.19 -15.94
C LYS A 54 -19.59 -6.57 -15.89
N VAL A 55 -19.11 -6.92 -14.70
CA VAL A 55 -17.75 -7.44 -14.52
C VAL A 55 -17.70 -8.89 -15.02
N THR A 56 -16.72 -9.19 -15.86
CA THR A 56 -16.54 -10.50 -16.52
C THR A 56 -15.37 -11.30 -15.96
N LYS A 57 -14.42 -10.65 -15.31
CA LYS A 57 -13.22 -11.28 -14.74
C LYS A 57 -12.78 -10.52 -13.49
N ILE A 58 -12.37 -11.26 -12.47
CA ILE A 58 -11.80 -10.72 -11.24
C ILE A 58 -10.55 -11.53 -10.91
N GLU A 59 -9.52 -10.82 -10.48
CA GLU A 59 -8.32 -11.39 -9.88
C GLU A 59 -8.19 -10.77 -8.48
N ALA A 60 -7.99 -11.62 -7.48
CA ALA A 60 -7.90 -11.19 -6.09
C ALA A 60 -6.82 -11.98 -5.37
N THR A 61 -5.91 -11.23 -4.76
CA THR A 61 -4.82 -11.77 -3.94
C THR A 61 -5.14 -11.49 -2.48
N VAL A 62 -4.94 -12.50 -1.63
CA VAL A 62 -5.07 -12.32 -0.17
C VAL A 62 -3.84 -11.55 0.30
N VAL A 63 -4.06 -10.47 1.04
CA VAL A 63 -3.00 -9.70 1.68
C VAL A 63 -2.99 -10.06 3.17
N PRO A 64 -1.93 -10.68 3.69
CA PRO A 64 -1.82 -11.00 5.12
C PRO A 64 -1.83 -9.75 6.00
N CYS A 65 -2.50 -9.84 7.15
CA CYS A 65 -2.50 -8.80 8.19
C CYS A 65 -2.00 -9.40 9.51
N THR A 66 -0.94 -10.22 9.45
CA THR A 66 -0.42 -10.94 10.62
C THR A 66 0.56 -10.08 11.42
N GLN A 67 1.24 -9.14 10.75
CA GLN A 67 2.12 -8.17 11.39
C GLN A 67 1.34 -6.94 11.87
N ILE A 68 1.13 -6.87 13.18
CA ILE A 68 0.31 -5.82 13.82
C ILE A 68 1.13 -4.75 14.54
N SER A 69 2.43 -4.95 14.71
CA SER A 69 3.31 -4.07 15.49
C SER A 69 4.16 -3.18 14.59
N MET A 70 4.23 -1.89 14.90
CA MET A 70 5.15 -0.96 14.22
C MET A 70 6.62 -1.29 14.47
N SER A 71 6.95 -2.07 15.51
CA SER A 71 8.31 -2.56 15.75
C SER A 71 8.84 -3.44 14.61
N PHE A 72 7.94 -3.90 13.72
CA PHE A 72 8.30 -4.54 12.46
C PHE A 72 9.31 -3.73 11.63
N PHE A 73 9.24 -2.39 11.70
CA PHE A 73 10.12 -1.48 10.99
C PHE A 73 11.39 -1.08 11.76
N ASP A 74 11.56 -1.51 13.02
CA ASP A 74 12.74 -1.17 13.84
C ASP A 74 14.05 -1.64 13.18
N ARG A 75 13.97 -2.70 12.36
CA ARG A 75 15.08 -3.22 11.56
C ARG A 75 15.70 -2.18 10.60
N LEU A 76 14.94 -1.16 10.19
CA LEU A 76 15.45 -0.04 9.38
C LEU A 76 16.52 0.78 10.13
N TYR A 77 16.41 0.87 11.47
CA TYR A 77 17.43 1.53 12.29
C TYR A 77 18.65 0.64 12.49
N SER A 78 18.43 -0.66 12.71
CA SER A 78 19.52 -1.62 12.98
C SER A 78 20.49 -1.80 11.81
N GLU A 79 19.98 -1.76 10.57
CA GLU A 79 20.79 -1.94 9.35
C GLU A 79 21.27 -0.60 8.74
N GLY A 80 21.15 0.51 9.46
CA GLY A 80 21.70 1.79 9.02
C GLY A 80 20.99 2.45 7.83
N ILE A 81 19.78 2.00 7.49
CA ILE A 81 18.88 2.69 6.53
C ILE A 81 18.42 4.03 7.10
N LEU A 82 18.26 4.07 8.42
CA LEU A 82 17.91 5.25 9.20
C LEU A 82 19.02 5.59 10.20
N ARG A 83 19.18 6.88 10.49
CA ARG A 83 19.95 7.35 11.66
C ARG A 83 19.11 7.17 12.93
N GLU A 84 19.76 7.21 14.10
CA GLU A 84 19.08 7.20 15.41
C GLU A 84 18.02 8.30 15.55
N THR A 85 18.19 9.41 14.81
CA THR A 85 17.25 10.54 14.75
C THR A 85 16.03 10.29 13.86
N GLY A 86 15.93 9.14 13.19
CA GLY A 86 14.91 8.86 12.18
C GLY A 86 15.20 9.47 10.81
N THR A 87 16.34 10.15 10.65
CA THR A 87 16.79 10.70 9.35
C THR A 87 17.10 9.57 8.38
N ILE A 88 16.55 9.64 7.17
CA ILE A 88 16.75 8.64 6.13
C ILE A 88 18.12 8.85 5.49
N VAL A 89 18.91 7.78 5.40
CA VAL A 89 20.26 7.85 4.83
C VAL A 89 20.19 8.06 3.32
N LYS A 90 20.81 9.13 2.82
CA LYS A 90 20.87 9.46 1.39
C LYS A 90 21.85 8.57 0.64
N CYS A 91 21.57 8.34 -0.64
CA CYS A 91 22.43 7.62 -1.57
C CYS A 91 22.67 8.46 -2.84
N TYR A 92 23.43 7.93 -3.79
CA TYR A 92 23.50 8.54 -5.12
C TYR A 92 22.17 8.38 -5.84
N ASP A 93 21.80 9.41 -6.60
CA ASP A 93 20.57 9.40 -7.38
C ASP A 93 20.61 8.28 -8.44
N ASP A 94 19.56 7.47 -8.43
CA ASP A 94 19.30 6.41 -9.40
C ASP A 94 17.80 6.39 -9.76
N TYR A 95 17.42 5.63 -10.77
CA TYR A 95 16.03 5.52 -11.22
C TYR A 95 15.58 4.08 -11.34
N TYR A 96 14.39 3.80 -10.82
CA TYR A 96 13.70 2.52 -11.00
C TYR A 96 12.28 2.77 -11.50
N ASP A 97 11.95 2.31 -12.72
CA ASP A 97 10.65 2.54 -13.37
C ASP A 97 10.19 4.02 -13.28
N ASP A 98 11.08 4.95 -13.69
CA ASP A 98 10.88 6.41 -13.63
C ASP A 98 10.73 7.02 -12.22
N ILE A 99 10.92 6.23 -11.16
CA ILE A 99 10.94 6.69 -9.77
C ILE A 99 12.39 7.04 -9.38
N LEU A 100 12.60 8.29 -8.94
CA LEU A 100 13.88 8.72 -8.38
C LEU A 100 14.15 8.02 -7.04
N ILE A 101 15.29 7.36 -6.96
CA ILE A 101 15.86 6.76 -5.75
C ILE A 101 17.04 7.64 -5.33
N SER A 102 16.92 8.31 -4.20
CA SER A 102 17.95 9.21 -3.64
C SER A 102 18.25 8.91 -2.16
N ASP A 103 17.71 7.81 -1.66
CA ASP A 103 17.94 7.33 -0.31
C ASP A 103 17.87 5.80 -0.18
N GLU A 104 18.51 5.27 0.86
CA GLU A 104 18.59 3.84 1.14
C GLU A 104 17.22 3.22 1.44
N LEU A 105 16.26 4.00 1.94
CA LEU A 105 14.91 3.51 2.21
C LEU A 105 14.21 3.11 0.90
N ARG A 106 14.27 3.94 -0.14
CA ARG A 106 13.70 3.59 -1.44
C ARG A 106 14.41 2.43 -2.10
N LYS A 107 15.73 2.28 -1.90
CA LYS A 107 16.48 1.10 -2.38
C LYS A 107 15.92 -0.18 -1.76
N VAL A 108 15.78 -0.23 -0.44
CA VAL A 108 15.18 -1.38 0.26
C VAL A 108 13.77 -1.69 -0.25
N LEU A 109 12.96 -0.67 -0.52
CA LEU A 109 11.57 -0.85 -0.93
C LEU A 109 11.39 -1.27 -2.40
N LEU A 110 12.31 -0.89 -3.30
CA LEU A 110 12.15 -1.04 -4.76
C LEU A 110 13.19 -1.96 -5.41
N LEU A 111 14.46 -1.90 -5.02
CA LEU A 111 15.57 -2.53 -5.74
C LEU A 111 15.84 -3.95 -5.21
N GLU A 112 15.40 -4.95 -5.97
CA GLU A 112 15.59 -6.38 -5.66
C GLU A 112 17.05 -6.81 -5.55
N ASP A 113 17.95 -6.09 -6.22
CA ASP A 113 19.39 -6.32 -6.24
C ASP A 113 20.16 -5.47 -5.21
N SER A 114 19.48 -4.68 -4.37
CA SER A 114 20.13 -3.91 -3.32
C SER A 114 20.62 -4.81 -2.17
N ASP A 115 21.76 -4.44 -1.58
CA ASP A 115 22.37 -5.16 -0.45
C ASP A 115 21.42 -5.37 0.74
N HIS A 116 20.40 -4.50 0.87
CA HIS A 116 19.44 -4.50 1.98
C HIS A 116 18.02 -4.93 1.55
N TYR A 117 17.82 -5.46 0.34
CA TYR A 117 16.50 -5.93 -0.09
C TYR A 117 15.98 -7.04 0.85
N ASP A 118 16.83 -7.98 1.23
CA ASP A 118 16.42 -9.09 2.09
C ASP A 118 16.20 -8.71 3.56
N LEU A 119 16.33 -7.41 3.92
CA LEU A 119 15.94 -6.89 5.23
C LEU A 119 14.48 -7.21 5.57
N PHE A 120 13.63 -7.25 4.55
CA PHE A 120 12.26 -7.76 4.63
C PHE A 120 12.15 -8.98 3.73
N THR A 121 11.78 -10.11 4.32
CA THR A 121 11.56 -11.35 3.57
C THR A 121 10.43 -11.20 2.55
N GLN A 122 10.32 -12.13 1.60
CA GLN A 122 9.19 -12.12 0.65
C GLN A 122 7.82 -12.11 1.36
N LEU A 123 7.69 -12.86 2.46
CA LEU A 123 6.47 -12.89 3.27
C LEU A 123 6.23 -11.55 3.98
N ASP A 124 7.29 -10.94 4.53
CA ASP A 124 7.20 -9.61 5.15
C ASP A 124 6.72 -8.55 4.15
N ARG A 125 7.15 -8.66 2.88
CA ARG A 125 6.79 -7.73 1.80
C ARG A 125 5.34 -7.85 1.35
N GLU A 126 4.71 -9.01 1.59
CA GLU A 126 3.31 -9.27 1.28
C GLU A 126 2.37 -8.79 2.39
N GLU A 127 2.88 -8.54 3.61
CA GLU A 127 2.07 -8.03 4.71
C GLU A 127 1.46 -6.67 4.40
N PHE A 128 0.19 -6.49 4.81
CA PHE A 128 -0.56 -5.28 4.54
C PHE A 128 0.10 -4.03 5.13
N ILE A 129 0.68 -4.16 6.33
CA ILE A 129 1.40 -3.07 6.99
C ILE A 129 2.62 -2.63 6.17
N PHE A 130 3.34 -3.57 5.54
CA PHE A 130 4.48 -3.27 4.67
C PHE A 130 4.00 -2.62 3.36
N CYS A 131 2.95 -3.16 2.74
CA CYS A 131 2.36 -2.59 1.53
C CYS A 131 1.93 -1.14 1.72
N LEU A 132 1.28 -0.81 2.84
CA LEU A 132 0.90 0.56 3.19
C LEU A 132 2.13 1.46 3.36
N PHE A 133 3.11 1.02 4.16
CA PHE A 133 4.33 1.78 4.39
C PHE A 133 5.07 2.07 3.08
N LYS A 134 5.28 1.05 2.24
CA LYS A 134 5.87 1.18 0.92
C LYS A 134 5.09 2.20 0.07
N HIS A 135 3.77 2.11 0.05
CA HIS A 135 2.93 3.03 -0.71
C HIS A 135 3.15 4.50 -0.30
N PHE A 136 3.25 4.78 1.00
CA PHE A 136 3.50 6.13 1.50
C PHE A 136 4.92 6.63 1.24
N CYS A 137 5.94 5.77 1.36
CA CYS A 137 7.34 6.15 1.12
C CYS A 137 7.64 6.41 -0.35
N ILE A 138 7.05 5.62 -1.26
CA ILE A 138 7.19 5.81 -2.71
C ILE A 138 6.31 6.98 -3.17
N GLY A 139 5.10 7.09 -2.61
CA GLY A 139 4.15 8.14 -2.94
C GLY A 139 3.53 7.95 -4.33
N GLY A 140 3.15 9.08 -4.95
CA GLY A 140 2.55 9.10 -6.28
C GLY A 140 3.25 10.11 -7.19
N THR A 141 2.58 10.53 -8.26
CA THR A 141 3.14 11.41 -9.31
C THR A 141 3.66 12.77 -8.80
N LEU A 142 3.25 13.20 -7.60
CA LEU A 142 3.78 14.39 -6.94
C LEU A 142 4.78 13.95 -5.87
N CYS A 143 6.05 14.36 -6.01
CA CYS A 143 7.13 14.04 -5.09
C CYS A 143 6.76 14.41 -3.64
N GLN A 144 6.53 13.40 -2.81
CA GLN A 144 6.23 13.53 -1.36
C GLN A 144 7.33 12.83 -0.56
N PHE A 145 8.57 13.18 -0.86
CA PHE A 145 9.73 12.62 -0.19
C PHE A 145 9.97 13.38 1.11
N GLU A 146 10.03 12.64 2.21
CA GLU A 146 10.43 13.13 3.51
C GLU A 146 11.91 12.80 3.74
N ASP A 147 12.61 13.64 4.50
CA ASP A 147 13.98 13.36 4.94
C ASP A 147 14.03 12.57 6.25
N ILE A 148 12.88 12.41 6.90
CA ILE A 148 12.69 11.70 8.17
C ILE A 148 11.62 10.63 8.01
N VAL A 149 11.76 9.51 8.73
CA VAL A 149 10.86 8.35 8.57
C VAL A 149 9.53 8.52 9.32
N ASP A 150 9.51 9.30 10.40
CA ASP A 150 8.38 9.37 11.34
C ASP A 150 7.03 9.69 10.68
N PRO A 151 6.93 10.63 9.71
CA PRO A 151 5.67 10.88 9.02
C PRO A 151 5.13 9.66 8.29
N TYR A 152 6.00 8.82 7.73
CA TYR A 152 5.59 7.57 7.07
C TYR A 152 5.12 6.52 8.08
N LEU A 153 5.84 6.35 9.20
CA LEU A 153 5.47 5.39 10.24
C LEU A 153 4.13 5.77 10.89
N GLU A 154 3.94 7.03 11.28
CA GLU A 154 2.70 7.47 11.91
C GLU A 154 1.52 7.43 10.95
N THR A 155 1.72 7.77 9.67
CA THR A 155 0.67 7.63 8.65
C THR A 155 0.31 6.16 8.44
N THR A 156 1.30 5.27 8.32
CA THR A 156 1.08 3.82 8.18
C THR A 156 0.28 3.28 9.36
N LYS A 157 0.68 3.62 10.58
CA LYS A 157 0.02 3.20 11.81
C LYS A 157 -1.43 3.69 11.90
N ALA A 158 -1.68 4.96 11.54
CA ALA A 158 -3.03 5.52 11.54
C ALA A 158 -3.93 4.78 10.55
N PHE A 159 -3.48 4.60 9.31
CA PHE A 159 -4.25 3.90 8.28
C PHE A 159 -4.46 2.42 8.59
N TYR A 160 -3.44 1.74 9.10
CA TYR A 160 -3.55 0.32 9.44
C TYR A 160 -4.63 0.10 10.50
N LYS A 161 -4.65 0.94 11.56
CA LYS A 161 -5.66 0.87 12.63
C LYS A 161 -7.09 1.17 12.18
N ASP A 162 -7.24 2.02 11.17
CA ASP A 162 -8.56 2.37 10.63
C ASP A 162 -9.12 1.25 9.73
N LEU A 163 -8.27 0.36 9.21
CA LEU A 163 -8.62 -0.67 8.23
C LEU A 163 -8.59 -2.11 8.78
N VAL A 164 -7.85 -2.37 9.86
CA VAL A 164 -7.66 -3.69 10.50
C VAL A 164 -7.92 -3.58 12.00
#